data_AF-A0A439PAL8-F1
#
_entry.id   AF-A0A439PAL8-F1
#
_cell.length_a   1.000
_cell.length_b   1.000
_cell.length_c   1.000
_cell.angle_alpha   90.00
_cell.angle_beta   90.00
_cell.angle_gamma   90.00
#
_symmetry.space_group_name_H-M   'P 1'
#
loop_
_entity.id
_entity.type
_entity.pdbx_description
1 polymer ?
#
loop_
_entity_poly.entity_id
_entity_poly.type
_entity_poly.pdbx_seq_one_letter_code
_entity_poly.pdbx_strand_id
1 'polypeptide(L)'
;MRIFDTLEALVHAEDASAAVGEARSLLAEIDRRGSEMVSAAVDDFLIDMLTLAFVAEAFGGGALEAARRLALKRLSKIRLLSVVLPA
;
A
#
# COMPACT_ATOMS: atom_id res chain seq x y z
N MET A 1 9.45 8.28 -7.03
CA MET A 1 9.07 9.07 -5.83
C MET A 1 7.58 9.38 -5.83
N ARG A 2 7.05 10.11 -6.82
CA ARG A 2 5.62 10.50 -6.89
C ARG A 2 4.60 9.37 -6.65
N ILE A 3 4.82 8.16 -7.20
CA ILE A 3 3.93 7.00 -6.96
C ILE A 3 3.85 6.62 -5.48
N PHE A 4 4.99 6.61 -4.76
CA PHE A 4 5.01 6.26 -3.35
C PHE A 4 4.33 7.33 -2.50
N ASP A 5 4.54 8.61 -2.83
CA ASP A 5 3.86 9.71 -2.14
C ASP A 5 2.33 9.63 -2.34
N THR A 6 1.87 9.23 -3.53
CA THR A 6 0.44 8.95 -3.80
C THR A 6 -0.07 7.74 -3.01
N LEU A 7 0.69 6.64 -2.96
CA LEU A 7 0.33 5.46 -2.18
C LEU A 7 0.25 5.76 -0.67
N GLU A 8 1.15 6.60 -0.15
CA GLU A 8 1.10 7.09 1.24
C GLU A 8 -0.18 7.89 1.49
N ALA A 9 -0.58 8.77 0.57
CA ALA A 9 -1.83 9.52 0.68
C ALA A 9 -3.08 8.60 0.66
N LEU A 10 -3.09 7.55 -0.16
CA LEU A 10 -4.20 6.60 -0.26
C LEU A 10 -4.43 5.80 1.04
N VAL A 11 -3.40 5.56 1.85
CA VAL A 11 -3.54 4.95 3.19
C VAL A 11 -4.37 5.85 4.12
N HIS A 12 -4.39 7.15 3.88
CA HIS A 12 -5.13 8.12 4.70
C HIS A 12 -6.44 8.59 4.07
N ALA A 13 -6.83 8.04 2.91
CA ALA A 13 -8.06 8.40 2.24
C ALA A 13 -9.30 8.18 3.13
N GLU A 14 -10.29 9.05 2.97
CA GLU A 14 -11.59 8.92 3.64
C GLU A 14 -12.38 7.73 3.08
N ASP A 15 -12.37 7.57 1.76
CA ASP A 15 -12.93 6.41 1.07
C ASP A 15 -11.84 5.33 0.88
N ALA A 16 -11.73 4.46 1.87
CA ALA A 16 -10.75 3.38 1.85
C ALA A 16 -11.03 2.35 0.73
N SER A 17 -12.29 2.16 0.33
CA SER A 17 -12.65 1.21 -0.73
C SER A 17 -12.21 1.72 -2.10
N ALA A 18 -12.48 2.99 -2.41
CA ALA A 18 -11.95 3.64 -3.61
C ALA A 18 -10.42 3.66 -3.63
N ALA A 19 -9.79 3.90 -2.47
CA ALA A 19 -8.34 3.94 -2.34
C ALA A 19 -7.66 2.61 -2.65
N VAL A 20 -8.29 1.47 -2.31
CA VAL A 20 -7.78 0.13 -2.68
C VAL A 20 -7.68 -0.02 -4.21
N GLY A 21 -8.71 0.45 -4.94
CA GLY A 21 -8.74 0.38 -6.41
C GLY A 21 -7.60 1.16 -7.04
N GLU A 22 -7.41 2.41 -6.61
CA GLU A 22 -6.34 3.27 -7.11
C GLU A 22 -4.95 2.72 -6.74
N ALA A 23 -4.78 2.25 -5.49
CA ALA A 23 -3.54 1.65 -5.04
C ALA A 23 -3.17 0.43 -5.90
N ARG A 24 -4.14 -0.43 -6.23
CA ARG A 24 -3.93 -1.59 -7.10
C ARG A 24 -3.41 -1.19 -8.48
N SER A 25 -3.95 -0.14 -9.09
CA SER A 25 -3.47 0.36 -10.38
C SER A 25 -2.02 0.85 -10.32
N LEU A 26 -1.66 1.61 -9.28
CA LEU A 26 -0.30 2.12 -9.09
C LEU A 26 0.70 0.99 -8.78
N LEU A 27 0.31 0.04 -7.94
CA LEU A 27 1.14 -1.10 -7.57
C LEU A 27 1.39 -2.04 -8.75
N ALA A 28 0.44 -2.19 -9.67
CA ALA A 28 0.64 -2.96 -10.90
C ALA A 28 1.73 -2.35 -11.81
N GLU A 29 2.00 -1.05 -11.73
CA GLU A 29 3.14 -0.44 -12.42
C GLU A 29 4.47 -0.78 -11.74
N ILE A 30 4.50 -0.79 -10.40
CA ILE A 30 5.67 -1.19 -9.60
C ILE A 30 5.99 -2.67 -9.85
N ASP A 31 4.97 -3.52 -9.77
CA ASP A 31 5.09 -4.97 -9.91
C ASP A 31 5.64 -5.39 -11.27
N ARG A 32 5.11 -4.79 -12.35
CA ARG A 32 5.57 -5.07 -13.74
C ARG A 32 7.06 -4.78 -13.96
N ARG A 33 7.64 -3.87 -13.19
CA ARG A 33 9.05 -3.46 -13.28
C ARG A 33 9.89 -4.06 -12.14
N GLY A 34 9.27 -4.80 -11.24
CA GLY A 34 9.88 -5.32 -10.01
C GLY A 34 10.49 -6.71 -10.19
N SER A 35 11.21 -7.14 -9.16
CA SER A 35 11.61 -8.54 -8.98
C SER A 35 10.51 -9.35 -8.28
N GLU A 36 10.62 -10.67 -8.24
CA GLU A 36 9.69 -11.54 -7.48
C GLU A 36 9.54 -11.11 -6.01
N MET A 37 10.61 -10.60 -5.41
CA MET A 37 10.58 -10.09 -4.04
C MET A 37 9.76 -8.80 -3.91
N VAL A 38 9.78 -7.94 -4.94
CA VAL A 38 8.91 -6.76 -5.02
C VAL A 38 7.46 -7.21 -5.23
N SER A 39 7.21 -8.19 -6.10
CA SER A 39 5.86 -8.75 -6.33
C SER A 39 5.24 -9.29 -5.06
N ALA A 40 5.98 -10.10 -4.30
CA ALA A 40 5.52 -10.62 -3.02
C ALA A 40 5.21 -9.48 -2.02
N ALA A 41 6.04 -8.43 -1.98
CA ALA A 41 5.80 -7.28 -1.11
C ALA A 41 4.58 -6.44 -1.55
N VAL A 42 4.29 -6.38 -2.86
CA VAL A 42 3.11 -5.73 -3.43
C VAL A 42 1.84 -6.47 -3.03
N ASP A 43 1.79 -7.79 -3.19
CA ASP A 43 0.64 -8.61 -2.79
C ASP A 43 0.32 -8.45 -1.31
N ASP A 44 1.36 -8.52 -0.49
CA ASP A 44 1.35 -8.28 0.94
C ASP A 44 0.74 -6.91 1.30
N PHE A 45 1.07 -5.85 0.55
CA PHE A 45 0.53 -4.51 0.78
C PHE A 45 -0.91 -4.34 0.29
N LEU A 46 -1.30 -5.02 -0.78
CA LEU A 46 -2.70 -5.06 -1.21
C LEU A 46 -3.61 -5.68 -0.14
N ILE A 47 -3.14 -6.73 0.55
CA ILE A 47 -3.86 -7.34 1.68
C ILE A 47 -4.01 -6.34 2.83
N ASP A 48 -2.96 -5.58 3.14
CA ASP A 48 -3.04 -4.53 4.17
C ASP A 48 -4.03 -3.43 3.80
N MET A 49 -4.09 -3.02 2.52
CA MET A 49 -5.05 -2.03 2.04
C MET A 49 -6.50 -2.54 2.14
N LEU A 50 -6.74 -3.81 1.81
CA LEU A 50 -8.06 -4.44 2.01
C LEU A 50 -8.44 -4.54 3.49
N THR A 51 -7.47 -4.90 4.33
CA THR A 51 -7.65 -4.93 5.78
C THR A 51 -7.96 -3.54 6.32
N LEU A 52 -7.29 -2.51 5.81
CA LEU A 52 -7.53 -1.12 6.17
C LEU A 52 -8.96 -0.69 5.81
N ALA A 53 -9.45 -1.03 4.61
CA ALA A 53 -10.82 -0.76 4.21
C ALA A 53 -11.83 -1.45 5.14
N PHE A 54 -11.63 -2.74 5.43
CA PHE A 54 -12.45 -3.46 6.40
C PHE A 54 -12.43 -2.82 7.80
N VAL A 55 -11.26 -2.40 8.28
CA VAL A 55 -11.14 -1.75 9.61
C VAL A 55 -11.81 -0.37 9.63
N ALA A 56 -11.70 0.39 8.54
CA ALA A 56 -12.37 1.68 8.40
C ALA A 56 -13.90 1.52 8.45
N GLU A 57 -14.44 0.50 7.79
CA GLU A 57 -15.86 0.20 7.76
C GLU A 57 -16.39 -0.33 9.10
N ALA A 58 -15.65 -1.22 9.78
CA ALA A 58 -16.17 -1.98 10.91
C ALA A 58 -15.79 -1.43 12.30
N PHE A 59 -14.67 -0.72 12.46
CA PHE A 59 -14.13 -0.39 13.80
C PHE A 59 -13.74 1.08 13.99
N GLY A 60 -13.16 1.75 12.98
CA GLY A 60 -12.68 3.13 13.09
C GLY A 60 -11.64 3.39 14.20
N GLY A 61 -11.40 4.67 14.52
CA GLY A 61 -10.61 5.09 15.69
C GLY A 61 -9.19 4.51 15.79
N GLY A 62 -8.82 4.02 16.97
CA GLY A 62 -7.46 3.52 17.25
C GLY A 62 -7.05 2.29 16.43
N ALA A 63 -8.02 1.45 16.06
CA ALA A 63 -7.78 0.29 15.19
C ALA A 63 -7.41 0.74 13.76
N LEU A 64 -8.13 1.73 13.24
CA LEU A 64 -7.83 2.34 11.93
C LEU A 64 -6.42 2.93 11.91
N GLU A 65 -6.02 3.67 12.95
CA GLU A 65 -4.69 4.26 13.02
C GLU A 65 -3.57 3.22 13.19
N ALA A 66 -3.84 2.08 13.83
CA ALA A 66 -2.91 0.96 13.87
C ALA A 66 -2.74 0.31 12.48
N ALA A 67 -3.84 0.09 11.76
CA ALA A 67 -3.82 -0.46 10.41
C ALA A 67 -3.06 0.45 9.42
N ARG A 68 -3.28 1.77 9.48
CA ARG A 68 -2.54 2.74 8.67
C ARG A 68 -1.03 2.66 8.89
N ARG A 69 -0.59 2.62 10.15
CA ARG A 69 0.84 2.49 10.49
C ARG A 69 1.45 1.19 9.98
N LEU A 70 0.70 0.09 9.99
CA LEU A 70 1.15 -1.19 9.42
C LEU A 70 1.32 -1.08 7.90
N ALA A 71 0.31 -0.55 7.21
CA ALA A 71 0.35 -0.35 5.76
C ALA A 71 1.52 0.54 5.34
N LEU A 72 1.76 1.67 6.03
CA LEU A 72 2.89 2.57 5.75
C LEU A 72 4.26 1.90 5.94
N LYS A 73 4.42 1.04 6.96
CA LYS A 73 5.64 0.26 7.16
C LYS A 73 5.88 -0.71 6.00
N ARG A 74 4.82 -1.36 5.52
CA ARG A 74 4.90 -2.28 4.39
C ARG A 74 5.17 -1.56 3.07
N LEU A 75 4.58 -0.39 2.86
CA LEU A 75 4.87 0.49 1.73
C LEU A 75 6.34 0.95 1.72
N SER A 76 6.89 1.27 2.90
CA SER A 76 8.31 1.62 3.04
C SER A 76 9.23 0.48 2.61
N LYS A 77 8.86 -0.78 2.90
CA LYS A 77 9.58 -1.96 2.42
C LYS A 77 9.57 -2.04 0.89
N ILE A 78 8.40 -1.87 0.25
CA ILE A 78 8.30 -1.85 -1.22
C ILE A 78 9.22 -0.75 -1.79
N ARG A 79 9.17 0.46 -1.24
CA ARG A 79 10.01 1.59 -1.66
C ARG A 79 11.50 1.26 -1.63
N LEU A 80 11.98 0.60 -0.57
CA LEU A 80 13.37 0.17 -0.46
C LEU A 80 13.73 -0.88 -1.52
N LEU A 81 12.88 -1.91 -1.67
CA LEU A 81 13.12 -2.99 -2.64
C LEU A 81 13.09 -2.49 -4.09
N SER A 82 12.27 -1.48 -4.40
CA SER A 82 12.19 -0.86 -5.73
C SER A 82 13.36 0.09 -6.05
N VAL A 83 14.09 0.59 -5.05
CA VAL A 83 15.27 1.48 -5.25
C VAL A 83 16.57 0.68 -5.40
N VAL A 84 16.62 -0.55 -4.88
CA VAL A 84 17.83 -1.39 -4.84
C VAL A 84 18.10 -2.11 -6.17
N LEU A 85 17.17 -2.09 -7.13
CA LEU A 85 17.34 -2.75 -8.43
C LEU A 85 17.92 -1.79 -9.47
N PRO A 86 19.00 -2.15 -10.20
CA PRO A 86 19.51 -1.35 -11.30
C PRO A 86 18.49 -1.31 -12.45
N ALA A 87 18.40 -0.15 -13.10
CA ALA A 87 17.56 0.12 -14.26
C ALA A 87 17.91 -0.76 -15.47
#